data_AF-A0A382M6Y5-F1
#
_entry.id   AF-A0A382M6Y5-F1
#
_cell.length_a   1.000
_cell.length_b   1.000
_cell.length_c   1.000
_cell.angle_alpha   90.00
_cell.angle_beta   90.00
_cell.angle_gamma   90.00
#
_symmetry.space_group_name_H-M   'P 1'
#
loop_
_entity.id
_entity.type
_entity.pdbx_description
1 polymer ?
#
loop_
_entity_poly.entity_id
_entity_poly.type
_entity_poly.pdbx_seq_one_letter_code
_entity_poly.pdbx_strand_id
1 'polypeptide(L)'
;MTFRTEEKLKIHPSRLPVFLEWLAEGEAVLVHPPRRVISVYLDNDRLGMFHDSTEGVVPRKKLRFRRYEQRGQPATNWRLETKISSVEGRFKTSLPSNANPHCLKGGLSDDRYGLCRPRVEISYLRSYFALAGVRVTVDRDIGYRNFSLSLRSTLSVTDPDVIVELKGPRALPADLLEGLFPWDRARFSKYCRAVEAVLFHGHPRTA
;
A
#
# COMPACT_ATOMS: atom_id res chain seq x y z
N MET A 1 -0.17 -20.06 -10.22
CA MET A 1 0.24 -18.87 -9.43
C MET A 1 1.61 -18.42 -9.91
N THR A 2 1.83 -17.13 -10.19
CA THR A 2 3.12 -16.65 -10.74
C THR A 2 3.87 -15.85 -9.69
N PHE A 3 5.04 -16.34 -9.28
CA PHE A 3 6.01 -15.53 -8.54
C PHE A 3 6.46 -14.34 -9.39
N ARG A 4 6.69 -13.18 -8.76
CA ARG A 4 7.08 -11.93 -9.44
C ARG A 4 8.08 -11.17 -8.58
N THR A 5 9.01 -10.48 -9.23
CA THR A 5 9.93 -9.55 -8.55
C THR A 5 9.18 -8.25 -8.28
N GLU A 6 9.27 -7.75 -7.04
CA GLU A 6 8.61 -6.51 -6.62
C GLU A 6 9.60 -5.59 -5.91
N GLU A 7 9.89 -4.45 -6.52
CA GLU A 7 10.74 -3.40 -5.97
C GLU A 7 9.97 -2.11 -5.78
N LYS A 8 10.48 -1.24 -4.92
CA LYS A 8 9.92 0.09 -4.75
C LYS A 8 11.00 1.14 -4.88
N LEU A 9 10.63 2.22 -5.54
CA LEU A 9 11.43 3.43 -5.66
C LEU A 9 10.81 4.50 -4.79
N LYS A 10 11.67 5.34 -4.21
CA LYS A 10 11.25 6.56 -3.54
C LYS A 10 11.62 7.74 -4.42
N ILE A 11 10.61 8.45 -4.91
CA ILE A 11 10.78 9.64 -5.74
C ILE A 11 10.39 10.84 -4.89
N HIS A 12 11.30 11.81 -4.77
CA HIS A 12 10.98 13.07 -4.15
C HIS A 12 9.93 13.82 -5.00
N PRO A 13 8.92 14.50 -4.42
CA PRO A 13 7.88 15.21 -5.19
C PRO A 13 8.41 16.15 -6.26
N SER A 14 9.49 16.88 -5.97
CA SER A 14 10.10 17.79 -6.95
C SER A 14 10.71 17.08 -8.16
N ARG A 15 11.05 15.79 -8.03
CA ARG A 15 11.57 14.95 -9.12
C ARG A 15 10.48 14.16 -9.85
N LEU A 16 9.22 14.26 -9.42
CA LEU A 16 8.11 13.57 -10.09
C LEU A 16 7.96 13.96 -11.56
N PRO A 17 8.02 15.25 -11.96
CA PRO A 17 7.96 15.62 -13.38
C PRO A 17 9.05 14.93 -14.20
N VAL A 18 10.31 14.99 -13.73
CA VAL A 18 11.46 14.32 -14.36
C VAL A 18 11.25 12.81 -14.48
N PHE A 19 10.69 12.17 -13.44
CA PHE A 19 10.39 10.73 -13.48
C PHE A 19 9.31 10.39 -14.53
N LEU A 20 8.29 11.23 -14.69
CA LEU A 20 7.23 11.03 -15.67
C LEU A 20 7.71 11.29 -17.10
N GLU A 21 8.55 12.31 -17.30
CA GLU A 21 9.24 12.56 -18.58
C GLU A 21 10.14 11.39 -18.95
N TRP A 22 10.95 10.89 -18.02
CA TRP A 22 11.78 9.70 -18.22
C TRP A 22 10.95 8.45 -18.61
N LEU A 23 9.77 8.26 -18.00
CA LEU A 23 8.85 7.20 -18.42
C LEU A 23 8.33 7.42 -19.85
N ALA A 24 8.00 8.66 -20.22
CA ALA A 24 7.50 8.99 -21.55
C ALA A 24 8.58 8.81 -22.63
N GLU A 25 9.82 9.22 -22.36
CA GLU A 25 10.99 9.00 -23.21
C GLU A 25 11.30 7.51 -23.40
N GLY A 26 11.08 6.70 -22.36
CA GLY A 26 11.15 5.24 -22.45
C GLY A 26 9.97 4.59 -23.17
N GLU A 27 9.04 5.36 -23.74
CA GLU A 27 7.82 4.87 -24.40
C GLU A 27 6.90 4.07 -23.46
N ALA A 28 6.84 4.43 -22.18
CA ALA A 28 5.98 3.74 -21.22
C ALA A 28 4.49 3.92 -21.58
N VAL A 29 3.76 2.80 -21.63
CA VAL A 29 2.34 2.78 -22.00
C VAL A 29 1.46 2.89 -20.77
N LEU A 30 0.45 3.76 -20.81
CA LEU A 30 -0.58 3.83 -19.77
C LEU A 30 -1.46 2.57 -19.82
N VAL A 31 -1.48 1.79 -18.74
CA VAL A 31 -2.22 0.51 -18.69
C VAL A 31 -3.68 0.73 -18.29
N HIS A 32 -3.93 1.66 -17.38
CA HIS A 32 -5.25 1.96 -16.84
C HIS A 32 -5.37 3.44 -16.49
N PRO A 33 -6.59 4.03 -16.54
CA PRO A 33 -6.81 5.38 -16.06
C PRO A 33 -6.42 5.50 -14.58
N PRO A 34 -5.86 6.65 -14.17
CA PRO A 34 -5.58 6.90 -12.77
C PRO A 34 -6.84 6.79 -11.91
N ARG A 35 -6.70 6.18 -10.74
CA ARG A 35 -7.82 5.99 -9.81
C ARG A 35 -7.36 6.12 -8.37
N ARG A 36 -8.26 6.60 -7.52
CA ARG A 36 -8.04 6.65 -6.07
C ARG A 36 -8.19 5.25 -5.51
N VAL A 37 -7.20 4.83 -4.73
CA VAL A 37 -7.20 3.56 -4.01
C VAL A 37 -7.46 3.86 -2.56
N ILE A 38 -8.46 3.21 -1.96
CA ILE A 38 -8.73 3.31 -0.52
C ILE A 38 -8.52 1.94 0.11
N SER A 39 -7.77 1.89 1.20
CA SER A 39 -7.49 0.66 1.94
C SER A 39 -7.64 0.89 3.44
N VAL A 40 -8.50 0.11 4.08
CA VAL A 40 -8.63 0.07 5.54
C VAL A 40 -7.90 -1.16 6.06
N TYR A 41 -6.82 -0.94 6.81
CA TYR A 41 -6.03 -2.02 7.40
C TYR A 41 -6.60 -2.43 8.75
N LEU A 42 -6.59 -3.73 8.97
CA LEU A 42 -7.02 -4.35 10.22
C LEU A 42 -5.81 -4.84 10.97
N ASP A 43 -5.85 -4.70 12.29
CA ASP A 43 -4.88 -5.30 13.21
C ASP A 43 -5.53 -5.52 14.59
N ASN A 44 -4.91 -6.36 15.39
CA ASN A 44 -5.34 -6.61 16.76
C ASN A 44 -5.00 -5.43 17.69
N ASP A 45 -5.46 -5.48 18.94
CA ASP A 45 -5.25 -4.39 19.92
C ASP A 45 -3.77 -4.19 20.27
N ARG A 46 -2.92 -5.20 20.00
CA ARG A 46 -1.47 -5.17 20.24
C ARG A 46 -0.66 -4.75 19.01
N LEU A 47 -1.32 -4.38 17.91
CA LEU A 47 -0.66 -4.04 16.63
C LEU A 47 0.34 -5.10 16.14
N GLY A 48 0.01 -6.38 16.33
CA GLY A 48 0.93 -7.48 16.02
C GLY A 48 1.36 -7.53 14.54
N MET A 49 0.44 -7.25 13.60
CA MET A 49 0.81 -7.24 12.17
C MET A 49 1.75 -6.07 11.83
N PHE A 50 1.61 -4.95 12.53
CA PHE A 50 2.52 -3.82 12.42
C PHE A 50 3.92 -4.18 12.91
N HIS A 51 4.06 -4.70 14.13
CA HIS A 51 5.36 -5.06 14.72
C HIS A 51 6.11 -6.09 13.86
N ASP A 52 5.44 -7.16 13.45
CA ASP A 52 6.04 -8.16 12.54
C ASP A 52 6.50 -7.54 11.21
N SER A 53 5.78 -6.53 10.72
CA SER A 53 6.10 -5.86 9.45
C SER A 53 7.28 -4.90 9.56
N THR A 54 7.42 -4.21 10.68
CA THR A 54 8.53 -3.28 10.93
C THR A 54 9.82 -4.05 11.18
N GLU A 55 9.76 -5.10 12.00
CA GLU A 55 10.91 -5.97 12.31
C GLU A 55 11.29 -6.88 11.14
N GLY A 56 10.35 -7.13 10.22
CA GLY A 56 10.57 -7.97 9.06
C GLY A 56 10.48 -9.46 9.34
N VAL A 57 9.90 -9.84 10.48
CA VAL A 57 9.66 -11.24 10.90
C VAL A 57 8.86 -11.99 9.83
N VAL A 58 9.17 -13.27 9.65
CA VAL A 58 8.43 -14.20 8.79
C VAL A 58 8.07 -15.47 9.59
N PRO A 59 6.87 -16.05 9.37
CA PRO A 59 5.81 -15.52 8.53
C PRO A 59 5.24 -14.22 9.11
N ARG A 60 4.57 -13.41 8.28
CA ARG A 60 3.80 -12.23 8.71
C ARG A 60 2.62 -11.99 7.79
N LYS A 61 1.59 -11.31 8.30
CA LYS A 61 0.34 -11.05 7.56
C LYS A 61 0.02 -9.55 7.52
N LYS A 62 -0.71 -9.13 6.49
CA LYS A 62 -1.45 -7.86 6.45
C LYS A 62 -2.87 -8.15 5.99
N LEU A 63 -3.84 -7.67 6.77
CA LEU A 63 -5.26 -7.78 6.49
C LEU A 63 -5.84 -6.41 6.16
N ARG A 64 -6.61 -6.30 5.07
CA ARG A 64 -7.22 -5.03 4.69
C ARG A 64 -8.48 -5.18 3.86
N PHE A 65 -9.42 -4.26 4.02
CA PHE A 65 -10.42 -3.98 3.00
C PHE A 65 -9.84 -3.01 1.98
N ARG A 66 -10.10 -3.22 0.70
CA ARG A 66 -9.70 -2.31 -0.37
C ARG A 66 -10.84 -2.08 -1.36
N ARG A 67 -10.98 -0.83 -1.80
CA ARG A 67 -11.85 -0.43 -2.93
C ARG A 67 -11.14 0.59 -3.82
N TYR A 68 -11.73 0.83 -4.99
CA TYR A 68 -11.26 1.79 -5.97
C TYR A 68 -12.33 2.83 -6.26
N GLU A 69 -11.90 4.07 -6.44
CA GLU A 69 -12.73 5.20 -6.83
C GLU A 69 -12.14 5.81 -8.10
N GLN A 70 -12.89 5.72 -9.20
CA GLN A 70 -12.49 6.29 -10.48
C GLN A 70 -13.36 7.51 -10.77
N ARG A 71 -12.74 8.56 -11.32
CA ARG A 71 -13.46 9.80 -11.65
C ARG A 71 -14.61 9.50 -12.62
N GLY A 72 -15.81 9.97 -12.29
CA GLY A 72 -17.01 9.77 -13.11
C GLY A 72 -17.62 8.37 -13.04
N GLN A 73 -17.16 7.50 -12.14
CA GLN A 73 -17.72 6.16 -11.93
C GLN A 73 -18.05 5.92 -10.45
N PRO A 74 -19.04 5.07 -10.13
CA PRO A 74 -19.31 4.67 -8.75
C PRO A 74 -18.11 3.92 -8.16
N ALA A 75 -17.92 4.06 -6.84
CA ALA A 75 -16.89 3.33 -6.12
C ALA A 75 -17.11 1.82 -6.25
N THR A 76 -16.03 1.04 -6.40
CA THR A 76 -16.15 -0.42 -6.45
C THR A 76 -16.55 -0.97 -5.09
N ASN A 77 -17.16 -2.16 -5.09
CA ASN A 77 -17.36 -2.93 -3.87
C ASN A 77 -16.04 -3.19 -3.13
N TRP A 78 -16.13 -3.35 -1.81
CA TRP A 78 -14.98 -3.68 -0.98
C TRP A 78 -14.51 -5.11 -1.28
N ARG A 79 -13.19 -5.31 -1.20
CA ARG A 79 -12.59 -6.64 -1.20
C ARG A 79 -11.74 -6.81 0.05
N LEU A 80 -11.91 -7.92 0.74
CA LEU A 80 -11.04 -8.34 1.83
C LEU A 80 -9.79 -8.98 1.22
N GLU A 81 -8.65 -8.36 1.45
CA GLU A 81 -7.35 -8.83 0.98
C GLU A 81 -6.48 -9.26 2.14
N THR A 82 -5.94 -10.46 2.04
CA THR A 82 -4.91 -10.97 2.96
C THR A 82 -3.61 -11.11 2.20
N LYS A 83 -2.54 -10.53 2.73
CA LYS A 83 -1.17 -10.69 2.20
C LYS A 83 -0.33 -11.39 3.25
N ILE A 84 0.27 -12.52 2.90
CA ILE A 84 1.17 -13.30 3.75
C ILE A 84 2.57 -13.23 3.14
N SER A 85 3.57 -12.98 3.96
CA SER A 85 4.99 -13.11 3.60
C SER A 85 5.61 -14.17 4.50
N SER A 86 6.13 -15.25 3.91
CA SER A 86 6.79 -16.36 4.60
C SER A 86 8.19 -16.59 4.00
N VAL A 87 8.91 -17.59 4.51
CA VAL A 87 10.23 -17.98 3.98
C VAL A 87 10.11 -18.55 2.56
N GLU A 88 8.98 -19.20 2.25
CA GLU A 88 8.68 -19.81 0.95
C GLU A 88 8.20 -18.79 -0.08
N GLY A 89 7.83 -17.58 0.35
CA GLY A 89 7.47 -16.49 -0.55
C GLY A 89 6.31 -15.63 -0.08
N ARG A 90 5.67 -14.95 -1.03
CA ARG A 90 4.56 -14.03 -0.76
C ARG A 90 3.26 -14.54 -1.39
N PHE A 91 2.21 -14.59 -0.59
CA PHE A 91 0.89 -15.02 -1.01
C PHE A 91 -0.12 -13.90 -0.82
N LYS A 92 -1.05 -13.76 -1.75
CA LYS A 92 -2.16 -12.80 -1.66
C LYS A 92 -3.47 -13.47 -2.00
N THR A 93 -4.46 -13.33 -1.14
CA THR A 93 -5.86 -13.64 -1.42
C THR A 93 -6.68 -12.34 -1.52
N SER A 94 -7.76 -12.37 -2.29
CA SER A 94 -8.68 -11.24 -2.44
C SER A 94 -10.09 -11.74 -2.66
N LEU A 95 -10.92 -11.60 -1.63
CA LEU A 95 -12.31 -12.04 -1.62
C LEU A 95 -13.24 -10.82 -1.73
N PRO A 96 -14.31 -10.88 -2.54
CA PRO A 96 -15.38 -9.89 -2.48
C PRO A 96 -15.94 -9.78 -1.06
N SER A 97 -16.26 -8.58 -0.62
CA SER A 97 -16.89 -8.34 0.68
C SER A 97 -18.03 -7.34 0.56
N ASN A 98 -19.18 -7.72 1.10
CA ASN A 98 -20.31 -6.81 1.26
C ASN A 98 -20.20 -5.97 2.54
N ALA A 99 -19.30 -6.34 3.45
CA ALA A 99 -19.06 -5.57 4.67
C ALA A 99 -18.39 -4.23 4.35
N ASN A 100 -18.94 -3.16 4.91
CA ASN A 100 -18.30 -1.85 4.94
C ASN A 100 -17.38 -1.78 6.16
N PRO A 101 -16.05 -1.64 5.99
CA PRO A 101 -15.12 -1.55 7.12
C PRO A 101 -15.46 -0.42 8.08
N HIS A 102 -16.06 0.68 7.60
CA HIS A 102 -16.48 1.84 8.42
C HIS A 102 -17.60 1.53 9.40
N CYS A 103 -18.32 0.42 9.19
CA CYS A 103 -19.44 0.00 10.03
C CYS A 103 -19.12 -1.28 10.81
N LEU A 104 -17.88 -1.79 10.75
CA LEU A 104 -17.49 -3.07 11.32
C LEU A 104 -17.25 -2.93 12.84
N LYS A 105 -18.25 -3.26 13.66
CA LYS A 105 -18.19 -3.14 15.13
C LYS A 105 -17.43 -4.26 15.84
N GLY A 106 -17.43 -5.48 15.28
CA GLY A 106 -16.87 -6.69 15.93
C GLY A 106 -15.44 -7.02 15.55
N GLY A 107 -14.90 -6.46 14.46
CA GLY A 107 -13.64 -6.92 13.87
C GLY A 107 -13.79 -8.23 13.08
N LEU A 108 -12.66 -8.81 12.66
CA LEU A 108 -12.55 -10.11 12.00
C LEU A 108 -11.62 -11.01 12.82
N SER A 109 -11.99 -12.28 12.98
CA SER A 109 -11.09 -13.27 13.59
C SER A 109 -9.99 -13.65 12.61
N ASP A 110 -8.75 -13.67 13.09
CA ASP A 110 -7.58 -14.17 12.37
C ASP A 110 -6.89 -15.24 13.20
N ASP A 111 -6.54 -16.37 12.58
CA ASP A 111 -5.99 -17.54 13.28
C ASP A 111 -4.69 -17.25 14.04
N ARG A 112 -3.91 -16.25 13.62
CA ARG A 112 -2.62 -15.91 14.25
C ARG A 112 -2.69 -14.64 15.09
N TYR A 113 -3.39 -13.62 14.61
CA TYR A 113 -3.42 -12.32 15.28
C TYR A 113 -4.64 -12.15 16.18
N GLY A 114 -5.56 -13.13 16.21
CA GLY A 114 -6.79 -13.06 16.98
C GLY A 114 -7.76 -12.04 16.39
N LEU A 115 -8.48 -11.32 17.26
CA LEU A 115 -9.50 -10.38 16.83
C LEU A 115 -8.88 -9.09 16.24
N CYS A 116 -9.00 -8.94 14.92
CA CYS A 116 -8.46 -7.81 14.18
C CYS A 116 -9.55 -6.78 13.89
N ARG A 117 -9.32 -5.53 14.28
CA ARG A 117 -10.25 -4.41 14.05
C ARG A 117 -9.66 -3.42 13.07
N PRO A 118 -10.47 -2.66 12.33
CA PRO A 118 -9.98 -1.53 11.54
C PRO A 118 -9.12 -0.58 12.38
N ARG A 119 -7.92 -0.24 11.90
CA ARG A 119 -6.97 0.63 12.62
C ARG A 119 -6.64 1.91 11.88
N VAL A 120 -6.37 1.78 10.59
CA VAL A 120 -5.95 2.91 9.76
C VAL A 120 -6.57 2.82 8.38
N GLU A 121 -6.99 3.96 7.87
CA GLU A 121 -7.37 4.15 6.48
C GLU A 121 -6.22 4.81 5.71
N ILE A 122 -5.97 4.31 4.50
CA ILE A 122 -4.98 4.85 3.58
C ILE A 122 -5.66 5.14 2.26
N SER A 123 -5.51 6.35 1.75
CA SER A 123 -5.96 6.73 0.42
C SER A 123 -4.83 7.32 -0.41
N TYR A 124 -4.80 7.06 -1.70
CA TYR A 124 -3.79 7.62 -2.61
C TYR A 124 -4.26 7.56 -4.06
N LEU A 125 -3.71 8.41 -4.91
CA LEU A 125 -3.94 8.39 -6.35
C LEU A 125 -2.87 7.51 -7.02
N ARG A 126 -3.31 6.49 -7.77
CA ARG A 126 -2.41 5.55 -8.46
C ARG A 126 -2.53 5.69 -9.97
N SER A 127 -1.39 5.90 -10.62
CA SER A 127 -1.22 5.78 -12.08
C SER A 127 -0.53 4.46 -12.43
N TYR A 128 -0.84 3.91 -13.62
CA TYR A 128 -0.37 2.58 -14.05
C TYR A 128 0.32 2.68 -15.41
N PHE A 129 1.58 2.29 -15.45
CA PHE A 129 2.38 2.26 -16.66
C PHE A 129 2.95 0.85 -16.89
N ALA A 130 3.33 0.57 -18.14
CA ALA A 130 4.13 -0.57 -18.51
C ALA A 130 5.34 -0.08 -19.32
N LEU A 131 6.53 -0.49 -18.91
CA LEU A 131 7.79 -0.14 -19.56
C LEU A 131 8.65 -1.40 -19.64
N ALA A 132 9.11 -1.77 -20.84
CA ALA A 132 9.96 -2.95 -21.07
C ALA A 132 9.41 -4.25 -20.40
N GLY A 133 8.09 -4.47 -20.46
CA GLY A 133 7.44 -5.63 -19.82
C GLY A 133 7.33 -5.56 -18.29
N VAL A 134 7.81 -4.50 -17.66
CA VAL A 134 7.68 -4.23 -16.22
C VAL A 134 6.47 -3.35 -15.96
N ARG A 135 5.60 -3.78 -15.04
CA ARG A 135 4.49 -2.94 -14.59
C ARG A 135 4.99 -1.94 -13.55
N VAL A 136 4.81 -0.66 -13.84
CA VAL A 136 5.19 0.46 -12.99
C VAL A 136 3.91 1.09 -12.44
N THR A 137 3.82 1.28 -11.12
CA THR A 137 2.72 2.08 -10.55
C THR A 137 3.24 3.23 -9.72
N VAL A 138 2.75 4.42 -9.98
CA VAL A 138 3.11 5.65 -9.26
C VAL A 138 1.99 5.99 -8.28
N ASP A 139 2.30 5.98 -6.99
CA ASP A 139 1.38 6.34 -5.91
C ASP A 139 1.73 7.73 -5.38
N ARG A 140 0.80 8.68 -5.52
CA ARG A 140 0.90 10.06 -5.02
C ARG A 140 -0.29 10.43 -4.13
N ASP A 141 -0.21 11.60 -3.50
CA ASP A 141 -1.25 12.15 -2.61
C ASP A 141 -1.65 11.13 -1.53
N ILE A 142 -0.64 10.52 -0.91
CA ILE A 142 -0.86 9.47 0.08
C ILE A 142 -1.34 10.11 1.37
N GLY A 143 -2.57 9.79 1.77
CA GLY A 143 -3.19 10.23 3.00
C GLY A 143 -3.39 9.06 3.97
N TYR A 144 -3.19 9.34 5.26
CA TYR A 144 -3.37 8.43 6.39
C TYR A 144 -4.43 8.99 7.32
N ARG A 145 -5.29 8.12 7.83
CA ARG A 145 -6.32 8.47 8.81
C ARG A 145 -6.44 7.40 9.88
N ASN A 146 -6.56 7.82 11.14
CA ASN A 146 -6.87 6.93 12.25
C ASN A 146 -8.33 6.45 12.16
N PHE A 147 -8.53 5.16 12.38
CA PHE A 147 -9.85 4.53 12.42
C PHE A 147 -10.38 4.41 13.86
N SER A 148 -10.28 5.48 14.66
CA SER A 148 -10.88 5.51 15.99
C SER A 148 -12.40 5.61 15.87
N LEU A 149 -13.11 4.72 16.56
CA LEU A 149 -14.57 4.68 16.62
C LEU A 149 -15.17 5.81 17.47
N SER A 150 -14.39 6.45 18.36
CA SER A 150 -14.95 7.37 19.37
C SER A 150 -15.09 8.81 18.88
N LEU A 151 -14.22 9.26 17.98
CA LEU A 151 -14.27 10.55 17.34
C LEU A 151 -13.75 10.34 15.94
N ARG A 152 -14.52 10.73 14.92
CA ARG A 152 -14.03 10.86 13.55
C ARG A 152 -12.87 11.86 13.59
N SER A 153 -11.65 11.42 13.88
CA SER A 153 -10.50 12.30 13.83
C SER A 153 -10.37 12.68 12.35
N THR A 154 -10.83 13.89 12.02
CA THR A 154 -10.72 14.50 10.71
C THR A 154 -9.27 14.74 10.32
N LEU A 155 -8.35 14.63 11.30
CA LEU A 155 -6.91 14.68 11.14
C LEU A 155 -6.45 13.55 10.21
N SER A 156 -6.34 13.91 8.93
CA SER A 156 -5.61 13.15 7.94
C SER A 156 -4.19 13.69 7.85
N VAL A 157 -3.20 12.81 7.97
CA VAL A 157 -1.80 13.15 7.72
C VAL A 157 -1.47 12.77 6.28
N THR A 158 -0.79 13.65 5.55
CA THR A 158 -0.30 13.34 4.21
C THR A 158 1.16 12.88 4.27
N ASP A 159 1.51 11.88 3.47
CA ASP A 159 2.89 11.49 3.24
C ASP A 159 3.44 12.36 2.09
N PRO A 160 4.58 13.05 2.28
CA PRO A 160 5.19 13.80 1.20
C PRO A 160 5.79 12.90 0.12
N ASP A 161 6.11 11.63 0.41
CA ASP A 161 6.82 10.79 -0.54
C ASP A 161 5.95 10.31 -1.71
N VAL A 162 6.51 10.33 -2.93
CA VAL A 162 5.93 9.64 -4.09
C VAL A 162 6.56 8.26 -4.19
N ILE A 163 5.71 7.22 -4.22
CA ILE A 163 6.17 5.84 -4.18
C ILE A 163 5.89 5.17 -5.51
N VAL A 164 6.95 4.69 -6.16
CA VAL A 164 6.84 3.90 -7.36
C VAL A 164 7.01 2.43 -7.00
N GLU A 165 6.15 1.56 -7.52
CA GLU A 165 6.21 0.12 -7.33
C GLU A 165 6.46 -0.54 -8.69
N LEU A 166 7.57 -1.26 -8.82
CA LEU A 166 7.97 -2.00 -10.02
C LEU A 166 7.58 -3.46 -9.84
N LYS A 167 6.94 -4.06 -10.84
CA LYS A 167 6.55 -5.48 -10.83
C LYS A 167 6.90 -6.13 -12.15
N GLY A 168 7.95 -6.94 -12.12
CA GLY A 168 8.45 -7.68 -13.28
C GLY A 168 8.16 -9.19 -13.19
N PRO A 169 8.41 -9.94 -14.29
CA PRO A 169 8.49 -11.39 -14.27
C PRO A 169 9.58 -11.87 -13.29
N ARG A 170 9.41 -13.05 -12.67
CA ARG A 170 10.43 -13.63 -11.77
C ARG A 170 11.77 -13.87 -12.48
N ALA A 171 11.74 -14.20 -13.77
CA ALA A 171 12.95 -14.51 -14.54
C ALA A 171 13.77 -13.26 -14.89
N LEU A 172 13.28 -12.05 -14.60
CA LEU A 172 14.02 -10.82 -14.83
C LEU A 172 15.16 -10.72 -13.81
N PRO A 173 16.44 -10.70 -14.22
CA PRO A 173 17.57 -10.51 -13.32
C PRO A 173 17.48 -9.17 -12.59
N ALA A 174 17.93 -9.12 -11.33
CA ALA A 174 17.92 -7.89 -10.53
C ALA A 174 18.72 -6.77 -11.20
N ASP A 175 19.93 -7.09 -11.68
CA ASP A 175 20.82 -6.14 -12.36
C ASP A 175 20.18 -5.51 -13.59
N LEU A 176 19.37 -6.28 -14.33
CA LEU A 176 18.63 -5.77 -15.48
C LEU A 176 17.52 -4.81 -15.04
N LEU A 177 16.84 -5.09 -13.93
CA LEU A 177 15.82 -4.18 -13.38
C LEU A 177 16.44 -2.90 -12.81
N GLU A 178 17.65 -2.98 -12.25
CA GLU A 178 18.43 -1.81 -11.81
C GLU A 178 18.89 -0.96 -13.01
N GLY A 179 19.40 -1.58 -14.06
CA GLY A 179 19.78 -0.88 -15.30
C GLY A 179 18.58 -0.23 -16.01
N LEU A 180 17.43 -0.92 -16.06
CA LEU A 180 16.20 -0.40 -16.66
C LEU A 180 15.56 0.72 -15.85
N PHE A 181 15.78 0.75 -14.53
CA PHE A 181 15.22 1.77 -13.64
C PHE A 181 16.33 2.30 -12.74
N PRO A 182 17.16 3.27 -13.19
CA PRO A 182 18.29 3.80 -12.42
C PRO A 182 17.84 4.84 -11.37
N TRP A 183 16.98 4.42 -10.46
CA TRP A 183 16.35 5.25 -9.44
C TRP A 183 16.48 4.64 -8.05
N ASP A 184 16.51 5.51 -7.03
CA ASP A 184 16.75 5.11 -5.65
C ASP A 184 15.72 4.09 -5.14
N ARG A 185 16.23 2.92 -4.76
CA ARG A 185 15.45 1.85 -4.15
C ARG A 185 15.13 2.19 -2.70
N ALA A 186 13.91 1.85 -2.28
CA ALA A 186 13.49 2.09 -0.90
C ALA A 186 12.62 0.96 -0.35
N ARG A 187 12.82 0.63 0.92
CA ARG A 187 11.83 -0.14 1.68
C ARG A 187 10.69 0.79 2.08
N PHE A 188 9.50 0.53 1.54
CA PHE A 188 8.31 1.31 1.89
C PHE A 188 7.07 0.44 2.15
N SER A 189 6.39 0.74 3.26
CA SER A 189 5.12 0.13 3.65
C SER A 189 4.15 1.23 4.07
N LYS A 190 3.19 1.56 3.19
CA LYS A 190 2.11 2.52 3.46
C LYS A 190 1.43 2.23 4.81
N TYR A 191 1.21 0.96 5.13
CA TYR A 191 0.61 0.53 6.39
C TYR A 191 1.44 0.90 7.63
N CYS A 192 2.76 0.63 7.59
CA CYS A 192 3.61 0.92 8.74
C CYS A 192 3.70 2.43 8.97
N ARG A 193 3.88 3.20 7.89
CA ARG A 193 3.90 4.67 7.97
C ARG A 193 2.58 5.25 8.46
N ALA A 194 1.45 4.69 8.03
CA ALA A 194 0.14 5.11 8.51
C ALA A 194 0.02 4.89 10.02
N VAL A 195 0.36 3.70 10.53
CA VAL A 195 0.33 3.40 11.98
C VAL A 195 1.22 4.36 12.76
N GLU A 196 2.46 4.56 12.33
CA GLU A 196 3.38 5.51 12.96
C GLU A 196 2.78 6.92 12.99
N ALA A 197 2.34 7.43 11.84
CA ALA A 197 1.86 8.79 11.67
C ALA A 197 0.57 9.10 12.45
N VAL A 198 -0.37 8.16 12.56
CA VAL A 198 -1.72 8.47 13.08
C VAL A 198 -2.10 7.77 14.37
N LEU A 199 -1.35 6.72 14.78
CA LEU A 199 -1.58 6.03 16.05
C LEU A 199 -0.54 6.39 17.12
N PHE A 200 0.71 6.66 16.74
CA PHE A 200 1.77 6.99 17.71
C PHE A 200 2.07 8.50 17.79
N HIS A 201 1.98 9.24 16.69
CA HIS A 201 2.28 10.68 16.68
C HIS A 201 1.12 11.59 17.14
N GLY A 202 0.12 11.04 17.85
CA GLY A 202 -0.90 11.80 18.58
C GLY A 202 -0.42 12.40 19.90
N HIS A 203 0.79 12.07 20.36
CA HIS A 203 1.46 12.76 21.46
C HIS A 203 2.63 13.59 20.92
N PRO A 204 2.66 14.92 21.09
CA PRO A 204 3.88 15.66 20.88
C PRO A 204 4.93 15.07 21.81
N ARG A 205 6.08 14.67 21.26
CA ARG A 205 7.26 14.38 22.05
C ARG A 205 7.64 15.70 22.72
N THR A 206 7.20 15.91 23.94
CA THR A 206 7.82 16.89 24.83
C THR A 206 9.23 16.40 25.07
N ALA A 207 10.19 17.12 24.47
CA ALA A 207 11.58 17.10 24.88
C ALA A 207 11.70 17.61 26.31
#